data_AF-A0ABD1XWS2-F1
#
_entry.id   AF-A0ABD1XWS2-F1
#
_cell.length_a   1.000
_cell.length_b   1.000
_cell.length_c   1.000
_cell.angle_alpha   90.00
_cell.angle_beta   90.00
_cell.angle_gamma   90.00
#
_symmetry.space_group_name_H-M   'P 1'
#
loop_
_entity.id
_entity.type
_entity.pdbx_description
1 polymer ?
#
loop_
_entity_poly.entity_id
_entity_poly.type
_entity_poly.pdbx_seq_one_letter_code
_entity_poly.pdbx_strand_id
1 'polypeptide(L)'
;MFDAQAWYVRDVIMGSLSLPSIEEIKAHSEKWGVAEGEALAKRDVKTFQANYVKELIGLTDCPVTPQMVDETLQMGSDWDKHKELGIMSYRDHPFRSAVTGSLAPEHQMPWIQQFDDSLESYLTH
;
A
#
# COMPACT_ATOMS: atom_id res chain seq x y z
N MET A 1 -2.02 3.18 3.63
CA MET A 1 -2.87 4.20 2.98
C MET A 1 -3.84 4.81 3.98
N PHE A 2 -4.71 4.03 4.62
CA PHE A 2 -5.69 4.58 5.57
C PHE A 2 -5.05 5.37 6.72
N ASP A 3 -3.94 4.90 7.29
CA ASP A 3 -3.20 5.67 8.30
C ASP A 3 -2.74 7.04 7.76
N ALA A 4 -2.12 7.10 6.57
CA ALA A 4 -1.71 8.37 5.98
C ALA A 4 -2.89 9.35 5.80
N GLN A 5 -4.05 8.84 5.38
CA GLN A 5 -5.28 9.63 5.27
C GLN A 5 -5.80 10.09 6.64
N ALA A 6 -5.79 9.22 7.64
CA ALA A 6 -6.25 9.50 8.99
C ALA A 6 -5.38 10.56 9.67
N TRP A 7 -4.04 10.48 9.52
CA TRP A 7 -3.11 11.49 10.03
C TRP A 7 -3.32 12.85 9.36
N TYR A 8 -3.50 12.88 8.05
CA TYR A 8 -3.79 14.12 7.33
C TYR A 8 -5.08 14.78 7.84
N VAL A 9 -6.17 13.99 7.95
CA VAL A 9 -7.45 14.51 8.45
C VAL A 9 -7.38 14.92 9.93
N ARG A 10 -6.65 14.16 10.76
CA ARG A 10 -6.37 14.53 12.16
C ARG A 10 -5.75 15.92 12.24
N ASP A 11 -4.71 16.20 11.44
CA ASP A 11 -3.99 17.47 11.50
C ASP A 11 -4.81 18.65 10.96
N VAL A 12 -5.70 18.40 10.01
CA VAL A 12 -6.71 19.38 9.59
C VAL A 12 -7.68 19.69 10.73
N ILE A 13 -8.23 18.66 11.40
CA ILE A 13 -9.19 18.84 12.51
C ILE A 13 -8.54 19.53 13.70
N MET A 14 -7.28 19.21 14.00
CA MET A 14 -6.52 19.80 15.11
C MET A 14 -5.98 21.21 14.80
N GLY A 15 -6.10 21.67 13.55
CA GLY A 15 -5.62 22.98 13.13
C GLY A 15 -4.10 23.07 12.90
N SER A 16 -3.39 21.94 12.93
CA SER A 16 -1.97 21.85 12.54
C SER A 16 -1.78 22.04 11.04
N LEU A 17 -2.78 21.66 10.23
CA LEU A 17 -2.86 21.91 8.79
C LEU A 17 -4.09 22.76 8.48
N SER A 18 -3.90 23.83 7.70
CA SER A 18 -5.01 24.61 7.14
C SER A 18 -5.41 24.07 5.78
N LEU A 19 -6.71 23.95 5.53
CA LEU A 19 -7.21 23.65 4.19
C LEU A 19 -6.98 24.86 3.26
N PRO A 20 -6.57 24.63 2.00
CA PRO A 20 -6.44 25.68 1.01
C PRO A 20 -7.83 26.14 0.51
N SER A 21 -7.85 27.11 -0.40
CA SER A 21 -9.09 27.58 -1.03
C SER A 21 -9.79 26.48 -1.83
N ILE A 22 -11.08 26.66 -2.09
CA ILE A 22 -11.87 25.71 -2.90
C ILE A 22 -11.27 25.59 -4.32
N GLU A 23 -10.78 26.70 -4.87
CA GLU A 23 -10.14 26.77 -6.17
C GLU A 23 -8.87 25.91 -6.22
N GLU A 24 -8.02 26.01 -5.20
CA GLU A 24 -6.81 25.20 -5.07
C GLU A 24 -7.12 23.71 -4.88
N ILE A 25 -8.14 23.37 -4.09
CA ILE A 25 -8.60 21.97 -3.90
C ILE A 25 -9.05 21.37 -5.23
N LYS A 26 -9.83 22.13 -6.02
CA LYS A 26 -10.32 21.67 -7.33
C LYS A 26 -9.17 21.46 -8.31
N ALA A 27 -8.25 22.43 -8.40
CA ALA A 27 -7.09 22.33 -9.28
C ALA A 27 -6.19 21.14 -8.91
N HIS A 28 -5.99 20.90 -7.62
CA HIS A 28 -5.21 19.76 -7.13
C HIS A 28 -5.91 18.43 -7.45
N SER A 29 -7.23 18.35 -7.26
CA SER A 29 -8.02 17.16 -7.59
C SER A 29 -8.01 16.86 -9.10
N GLU A 30 -8.09 17.89 -9.94
CA GLU A 30 -8.01 17.75 -11.40
C GLU A 30 -6.64 17.22 -11.84
N LYS A 31 -5.55 17.77 -11.27
CA LYS A 31 -4.19 17.26 -11.51
C LYS A 31 -4.08 15.76 -11.19
N TRP A 32 -4.63 15.34 -10.05
CA TRP A 32 -4.65 13.92 -9.66
C TRP A 32 -5.54 13.06 -10.57
N GLY A 33 -6.68 13.58 -11.03
CA GLY A 33 -7.55 12.90 -11.99
C GLY A 33 -6.88 12.67 -13.35
N VAL A 34 -6.12 13.65 -13.86
CA VAL A 34 -5.32 13.48 -15.08
C VAL A 34 -4.25 12.40 -14.88
N ALA A 35 -3.51 12.47 -13.77
CA ALA A 35 -2.48 11.48 -13.45
C ALA A 35 -3.06 10.06 -13.27
N GLU A 36 -4.26 9.92 -12.72
CA GLU A 36 -4.96 8.64 -12.60
C GLU A 36 -5.28 8.06 -13.99
N GLY A 37 -5.82 8.89 -14.88
CA GLY A 37 -6.11 8.49 -16.26
C GLY A 37 -4.87 7.99 -17.00
N GLU A 38 -3.74 8.68 -16.85
CA GLU A 38 -2.46 8.23 -17.42
C GLU A 38 -1.97 6.92 -16.80
N ALA A 39 -2.07 6.76 -15.48
CA ALA A 39 -1.67 5.56 -14.78
C ALA A 39 -2.51 4.35 -15.20
N LEU A 40 -3.83 4.51 -15.34
CA LEU A 40 -4.73 3.47 -15.83
C LEU A 40 -4.36 3.03 -17.25
N ALA A 41 -4.09 3.98 -18.16
CA ALA A 41 -3.68 3.69 -19.52
C ALA A 41 -2.35 2.89 -19.58
N LYS A 42 -1.42 3.18 -18.68
CA LYS A 42 -0.11 2.51 -18.56
C LYS A 42 -0.14 1.25 -17.68
N ARG A 43 -1.27 0.94 -17.03
CA ARG A 43 -1.41 -0.10 -15.98
C ARG A 43 -0.47 0.12 -14.78
N ASP A 44 -0.13 1.37 -14.50
CA ASP A 44 0.80 1.79 -13.44
C ASP A 44 0.08 2.28 -12.17
N VAL A 45 -1.05 1.64 -11.84
CA VAL A 45 -1.94 2.08 -10.77
C VAL A 45 -1.32 1.99 -9.37
N LYS A 46 -0.36 1.06 -9.18
CA LYS A 46 0.35 0.90 -7.90
C LYS A 46 1.28 2.08 -7.63
N THR A 47 2.03 2.54 -8.64
CA THR A 47 2.92 3.71 -8.52
C THR A 47 2.12 4.98 -8.29
N PHE A 48 0.97 5.13 -8.98
CA PHE A 48 0.05 6.23 -8.73
C PHE A 48 -0.41 6.29 -7.27
N GLN A 49 -0.88 5.17 -6.72
CA GLN A 49 -1.30 5.10 -5.31
C GLN A 49 -0.13 5.30 -4.34
N ALA A 50 1.06 4.80 -4.66
CA ALA A 50 2.27 5.03 -3.87
C ALA A 50 2.62 6.51 -3.79
N ASN A 51 2.55 7.23 -4.91
CA ASN A 51 2.77 8.68 -4.95
C ASN A 51 1.73 9.44 -4.13
N TYR A 52 0.46 9.01 -4.18
CA TYR A 52 -0.61 9.59 -3.36
C TYR A 52 -0.32 9.44 -1.86
N VAL A 53 0.07 8.24 -1.43
CA VAL A 53 0.43 8.00 -0.02
C VAL A 53 1.65 8.85 0.37
N LYS A 54 2.67 8.93 -0.49
CA LYS A 54 3.87 9.74 -0.26
C LYS A 54 3.56 11.23 -0.09
N GLU A 55 2.62 11.77 -0.86
CA GLU A 55 2.20 13.16 -0.70
C GLU A 55 1.54 13.38 0.67
N LEU A 56 0.65 12.49 1.11
CA LEU A 56 -0.02 12.60 2.41
C LEU A 56 0.95 12.50 3.60
N ILE A 57 1.84 11.49 3.59
CA ILE A 57 2.80 11.30 4.69
C ILE A 57 3.81 12.46 4.75
N GLY A 58 4.11 13.11 3.63
CA GLY A 58 4.99 14.29 3.59
C GLY A 58 4.42 15.53 4.26
N LEU A 59 3.12 15.55 4.57
CA LEU A 59 2.42 16.67 5.21
C LEU A 59 2.20 16.48 6.71
N THR A 60 2.57 15.32 7.27
CA THR A 60 2.21 14.93 8.65
C THR A 60 3.38 14.27 9.36
N ASP A 61 3.24 14.00 10.65
CA ASP A 61 4.16 13.18 11.44
C ASP A 61 3.86 11.67 11.36
N CYS A 62 3.15 11.22 10.32
CA CYS A 62 2.83 9.80 10.13
C CYS A 62 4.11 8.94 10.16
N PRO A 63 4.15 7.82 10.90
CA PRO A 63 5.35 6.99 11.03
C PRO A 63 5.70 6.23 9.73
N VAL A 64 4.81 6.22 8.74
CA VAL A 64 5.06 5.65 7.42
C VAL A 64 6.08 6.52 6.68
N THR A 65 7.18 5.91 6.23
CA THR A 65 8.23 6.62 5.49
C THR A 65 8.08 6.45 3.97
N PRO A 66 8.63 7.36 3.15
CA PRO A 66 8.67 7.19 1.70
C PRO A 66 9.36 5.88 1.26
N GLN A 67 10.40 5.47 1.99
CA GLN A 67 11.10 4.20 1.74
C GLN A 67 10.21 2.99 1.99
N MET A 68 9.42 2.98 3.06
CA MET A 68 8.44 1.90 3.31
C MET A 68 7.42 1.79 2.16
N VAL A 69 7.02 2.92 1.59
CA VAL A 69 6.11 2.96 0.44
C VAL A 69 6.79 2.39 -0.82
N ASP A 70 8.05 2.75 -1.09
CA ASP A 70 8.81 2.22 -2.22
C ASP A 70 9.05 0.71 -2.12
N GLU A 71 9.42 0.23 -0.93
CA GLU A 71 9.59 -1.21 -0.68
C GLU A 71 8.25 -1.95 -0.84
N THR A 72 7.14 -1.35 -0.41
CA THR A 72 5.79 -1.92 -0.62
C THR A 72 5.40 -1.93 -2.10
N LEU A 73 5.78 -0.92 -2.88
CA LEU A 73 5.56 -0.89 -4.33
C LEU A 73 6.33 -2.01 -5.03
N GLN A 74 7.59 -2.25 -4.63
CA GLN A 74 8.38 -3.37 -5.14
C GLN A 74 7.75 -4.71 -4.79
N MET A 75 7.31 -4.91 -3.53
CA MET A 75 6.59 -6.12 -3.13
C MET A 75 5.31 -6.33 -3.95
N GLY A 76 4.60 -5.25 -4.30
CA GLY A 76 3.44 -5.31 -5.18
C GLY A 76 3.77 -5.81 -6.59
N SER A 77 4.95 -5.47 -7.10
CA SER A 77 5.46 -5.93 -8.40
C SER A 77 5.88 -7.40 -8.35
N ASP A 78 6.54 -7.80 -7.26
CA ASP A 78 6.92 -9.20 -7.02
C ASP A 78 5.69 -10.09 -6.84
N TRP A 79 4.63 -9.59 -6.18
CA TRP A 79 3.35 -10.27 -6.04
C TRP A 79 2.66 -10.49 -7.39
N ASP A 80 2.65 -9.50 -8.29
CA ASP A 80 2.13 -9.68 -9.65
C ASP A 80 2.91 -10.79 -10.38
N LYS A 81 4.25 -10.78 -10.27
CA LYS A 81 5.10 -11.81 -10.87
C LYS A 81 4.84 -13.21 -10.31
N HIS A 82 4.65 -13.35 -9.00
CA HIS A 82 4.30 -14.64 -8.39
C HIS A 82 2.96 -15.16 -8.93
N LYS A 83 1.99 -14.28 -9.18
CA LYS A 83 0.70 -14.66 -9.80
C LYS A 83 0.84 -15.12 -11.23
N GLU A 84 1.70 -14.47 -12.02
CA GLU A 84 2.01 -14.89 -13.39
C GLU A 84 2.70 -16.25 -13.43
N LEU A 85 3.63 -16.50 -12.52
CA LEU A 85 4.36 -17.78 -12.43
C LEU A 85 3.49 -18.92 -11.90
N GLY A 86 2.56 -18.65 -10.99
CA GLY A 86 1.74 -19.69 -10.38
C GLY A 86 0.48 -19.13 -9.73
N ILE A 87 -0.61 -19.04 -10.49
CA ILE A 87 -1.88 -18.48 -9.99
C ILE A 87 -2.49 -19.26 -8.81
N MET A 88 -2.11 -20.53 -8.64
CA MET A 88 -2.55 -21.39 -7.52
C MET A 88 -1.53 -21.51 -6.38
N SER A 89 -0.31 -20.99 -6.55
CA SER A 89 0.78 -21.08 -5.56
C SER A 89 1.35 -19.72 -5.15
N TYR A 90 0.88 -18.60 -5.74
CA TYR A 90 1.42 -17.28 -5.46
C TYR A 90 1.33 -16.85 -3.97
N ARG A 91 0.43 -17.50 -3.20
CA ARG A 91 0.25 -17.26 -1.76
C ARG A 91 1.33 -17.90 -0.90
N ASP A 92 2.10 -18.84 -1.45
CA ASP A 92 3.10 -19.61 -0.72
C ASP A 92 4.46 -18.89 -0.65
N HIS A 93 4.56 -17.67 -1.20
CA HIS A 93 5.79 -16.90 -1.24
C HIS A 93 5.87 -15.87 -0.10
N PRO A 94 6.90 -15.94 0.77
CA PRO A 94 7.09 -14.95 1.82
C PRO A 94 7.63 -13.63 1.28
N PHE A 95 7.30 -12.53 1.96
CA PHE A 95 7.79 -11.19 1.67
C PHE A 95 8.55 -10.60 2.87
N ARG A 96 9.44 -9.65 2.61
CA ARG A 96 10.18 -8.93 3.64
C ARG A 96 9.38 -7.74 4.14
N SER A 97 9.23 -7.59 5.45
CA SER A 97 8.56 -6.43 6.03
C SER A 97 9.31 -5.14 5.70
N ALA A 98 8.62 -4.18 5.12
CA ALA A 98 9.15 -2.83 4.91
C ALA A 98 9.34 -2.05 6.22
N VAL A 99 8.73 -2.51 7.32
CA VAL A 99 8.80 -1.83 8.62
C VAL A 99 10.00 -2.32 9.43
N THR A 100 10.17 -3.64 9.53
CA THR A 100 11.17 -4.27 10.40
C THR A 100 12.33 -4.91 9.65
N GLY A 101 12.22 -5.05 8.33
CA GLY A 101 13.18 -5.78 7.50
C GLY A 101 13.15 -7.31 7.69
N SER A 102 12.31 -7.85 8.58
CA SER A 102 12.21 -9.31 8.81
C SER A 102 11.51 -10.00 7.63
N LEU A 103 12.02 -11.15 7.21
CA LEU A 103 11.35 -12.01 6.23
C LEU A 103 10.21 -12.79 6.92
N ALA A 104 9.03 -12.82 6.31
CA ALA A 104 7.94 -13.67 6.79
C ALA A 104 8.35 -15.16 6.74
N PRO A 105 7.98 -15.99 7.74
CA PRO A 105 8.23 -17.42 7.67
C PRO A 105 7.40 -18.06 6.54
N GLU A 106 7.91 -19.14 5.96
CA GLU A 106 7.11 -19.99 5.10
C GLU A 106 6.03 -20.70 5.93
N HIS A 107 4.82 -20.80 5.37
CA HIS A 107 3.74 -21.55 5.99
C HIS A 107 4.01 -23.06 5.83
N GLN A 108 3.60 -23.87 6.82
CA GLN A 108 3.88 -25.31 6.84
C GLN A 108 3.21 -26.09 5.70
N MET A 109 2.05 -25.61 5.26
CA MET A 109 1.23 -26.24 4.24
C MET A 109 1.01 -25.29 3.06
N PRO A 110 1.15 -25.76 1.80
CA PRO A 110 0.79 -24.98 0.61
C PRO A 110 -0.68 -24.57 0.64
N TRP A 111 -0.98 -23.36 0.15
CA TRP A 111 -2.33 -22.79 0.19
C TRP A 111 -3.40 -23.70 -0.41
N ILE A 112 -3.09 -24.41 -1.50
CA ILE A 112 -4.06 -25.30 -2.17
C ILE A 112 -4.45 -26.53 -1.34
N GLN A 113 -3.67 -26.85 -0.29
CA GLN A 113 -3.92 -27.97 0.61
C GLN A 113 -4.53 -27.49 1.95
N GLN A 114 -4.47 -26.18 2.24
CA GLN A 114 -4.96 -25.59 3.49
C GLN A 114 -6.46 -25.31 3.41
N PHE A 115 -7.28 -26.31 3.75
CA PHE A 115 -8.74 -26.20 3.73
C PHE A 115 -9.35 -25.60 5.00
N ASP A 116 -8.61 -25.62 6.11
CA ASP A 116 -9.01 -24.99 7.37
C ASP A 116 -8.51 -23.54 7.37
N ASP A 117 -9.43 -22.58 7.31
CA ASP A 117 -9.16 -21.15 7.28
C ASP A 117 -9.32 -20.48 8.66
N SER A 118 -9.43 -21.28 9.73
CA SER A 118 -9.45 -20.78 11.10
C SER A 118 -8.13 -20.13 11.49
N LEU A 119 -8.22 -19.11 12.35
CA LEU A 119 -7.06 -18.46 12.94
C LEU A 119 -6.24 -19.45 13.76
N GLU A 120 -6.93 -20.34 14.49
CA GLU A 120 -6.34 -21.38 15.32
C GLU A 120 -5.44 -22.27 14.49
N SER A 121 -5.92 -22.83 13.36
CA SER A 121 -5.11 -23.68 12.49
C SER A 121 -3.92 -22.94 11.89
N TYR A 122 -4.10 -21.66 11.51
CA TYR A 122 -3.04 -20.87 10.89
C TYR A 122 -1.90 -20.50 11.85
N LEU A 123 -2.22 -20.29 13.13
CA LEU A 123 -1.26 -19.90 14.17
C LEU A 123 -0.63 -21.09 14.90
N THR A 124 -1.25 -22.28 14.86
CA THR A 124 -0.62 -23.48 15.40
C THR A 124 0.61 -23.82 14.57
N HIS A 125 1.76 -23.77 15.23
CA HIS A 125 3.06 -24.19 14.72
C HIS A 125 3.42 -25.56 15.27
#